data_AF-A0A359EU44-F1
#
_entry.id   AF-A0A359EU44-F1
#
_cell.length_a   1.000
_cell.length_b   1.000
_cell.length_c   1.000
_cell.angle_alpha   90.00
_cell.angle_beta   90.00
_cell.angle_gamma   90.00
#
_symmetry.space_group_name_H-M   'P 1'
#
loop_
_entity.id
_entity.type
_entity.pdbx_description
1 polymer ?
#
loop_
_entity_poly.entity_id
_entity_poly.type
_entity_poly.pdbx_seq_one_letter_code
_entity_poly.pdbx_strand_id
1 'polypeptide(L)' 'MKIIAGLGNIGKEYDKTRHNIGFMVADELARRWNLENAWRTDRNAMYVEYRA' A
#
# COMPACT_ATOMS: atom_id res chain seq x y z
N MET A 1 -0.61 -15.76 -10.36
CA MET A 1 -1.00 -14.51 -9.67
C MET A 1 -0.16 -14.40 -8.41
N LYS A 2 0.46 -13.24 -8.16
CA LYS A 2 1.21 -12.96 -6.93
C LYS A 2 0.52 -11.80 -6.22
N ILE A 3 0.45 -11.85 -4.90
CA ILE A 3 -0.11 -10.80 -4.06
C ILE A 3 0.99 -10.35 -3.11
N ILE A 4 1.12 -9.03 -2.96
CA ILE A 4 1.96 -8.39 -1.95
C ILE A 4 0.99 -7.64 -1.03
N ALA A 5 1.02 -7.96 0.26
CA ALA A 5 0.15 -7.34 1.26
C ALA A 5 1.00 -6.55 2.25
N GLY A 6 0.79 -5.23 2.32
CA GLY A 6 1.32 -4.37 3.37
C GLY A 6 0.32 -4.30 4.52
N LEU A 7 0.69 -4.73 5.72
CA LEU A 7 -0.15 -4.61 6.92
C LEU A 7 0.13 -3.29 7.66
N GLY A 8 -0.90 -2.76 8.30
CA GLY A 8 -0.87 -1.52 9.07
C GLY A 8 -2.25 -1.14 9.61
N ASN A 9 -2.29 -0.06 10.38
CA ASN A 9 -3.50 0.55 10.90
C ASN A 9 -3.87 1.79 10.07
N ILE A 10 -5.17 1.94 9.78
CA ILE A 10 -5.72 3.10 9.08
C ILE A 10 -5.89 4.26 10.07
N GLY A 11 -5.47 5.47 9.68
CA GLY A 11 -5.60 6.69 10.47
C GLY A 11 -4.29 7.47 10.54
N LYS A 12 -4.37 8.79 10.48
CA LYS A 12 -3.21 9.70 10.44
C LYS A 12 -2.33 9.58 11.69
N GLU A 13 -2.93 9.19 12.82
CA GLU A 13 -2.25 8.91 14.08
C GLU A 13 -1.29 7.72 13.99
N TYR A 14 -1.45 6.84 12.99
CA TYR A 14 -0.65 5.62 12.82
C TYR A 14 0.43 5.72 11.74
N ASP A 15 0.42 6.76 10.90
CA ASP A 15 1.24 6.91 9.68
C ASP A 15 2.74 6.62 9.87
N LYS A 16 3.30 6.95 11.03
CA LYS A 16 4.74 6.78 11.32
C LYS A 16 5.04 5.81 12.46
N THR A 17 4.10 4.93 12.75
CA THR A 17 4.31 3.86 13.73
C THR A 17 5.03 2.68 13.08
N ARG A 18 5.82 1.94 13.86
CA ARG A 18 6.49 0.70 13.39
C ARG A 18 5.50 -0.34 12.85
N HIS A 19 4.25 -0.29 13.32
CA HIS A 19 3.18 -1.19 12.88
C HIS A 19 2.77 -0.95 11.42
N ASN A 20 3.02 0.25 10.88
CA ASN A 20 2.66 0.63 9.51
C ASN A 20 3.80 0.46 8.50
N ILE A 21 4.89 -0.23 8.86
CA ILE A 21 6.00 -0.48 7.94
C ILE A 21 5.55 -1.23 6.68
N GLY A 22 4.52 -2.08 6.78
CA GLY A 22 3.93 -2.77 5.64
C GLY A 22 3.32 -1.80 4.62
N PHE A 23 2.57 -0.79 5.09
CA PHE A 23 2.03 0.28 4.24
C PHE A 23 3.15 1.09 3.57
N MET A 24 4.18 1.48 4.34
CA MET A 24 5.33 2.24 3.80
C MET A 24 6.07 1.48 2.70
N VAL A 25 6.25 0.17 2.86
CA VAL A 25 6.88 -0.68 1.83
C VAL A 25 5.99 -0.79 0.59
N ALA A 26 4.67 -0.89 0.76
CA ALA A 26 3.73 -0.96 -0.36
C ALA A 26 3.72 0.36 -1.16
N ASP A 27 3.74 1.51 -0.49
CA ASP A 27 3.83 2.84 -1.12
C ASP A 27 5.14 3.00 -1.90
N GLU A 28 6.27 2.63 -1.30
CA GLU A 28 7.58 2.71 -1.97
C GLU A 28 7.67 1.75 -3.17
N LEU A 29 7.06 0.56 -3.08
CA LEU A 29 6.99 -0.37 -4.20
C LEU A 29 6.15 0.20 -5.35
N ALA A 30 4.98 0.77 -5.05
CA ALA A 30 4.14 1.43 -6.05
C ALA A 30 4.89 2.58 -6.73
N ARG A 31 5.58 3.42 -5.96
CA ARG A 31 6.41 4.52 -6.48
C ARG A 31 7.51 4.05 -7.43
N ARG A 32 8.22 2.97 -7.08
CA ARG A 32 9.28 2.40 -7.95
C ARG A 32 8.74 1.86 -9.27
N TRP A 33 7.46 1.53 -9.33
CA TRP A 33 6.79 0.98 -10.50
C TRP A 33 5.94 2.03 -11.24
N ASN A 34 6.02 3.31 -10.86
CA ASN A 34 5.21 4.42 -11.39
C ASN A 34 3.69 4.19 -11.21
N LEU A 35 3.30 3.63 -10.07
CA LEU A 35 1.92 3.27 -9.71
C LEU A 35 1.38 4.08 -8.53
N GLU A 36 2.13 5.06 -8.01
CA GLU A 36 1.78 5.84 -6.82
C GLU A 36 0.46 6.62 -6.94
N ASN A 37 0.01 6.91 -8.17
CA ASN A 37 -1.25 7.59 -8.44
C ASN A 37 -2.39 6.63 -8.85
N ALA A 38 -2.15 5.31 -8.81
CA ALA A 38 -3.08 4.28 -9.29
C ALA A 38 -3.78 3.50 -8.15
N TRP A 39 -3.57 3.92 -6.89
CA TRP A 39 -4.24 3.34 -5.74
C TRP A 39 -5.77 3.43 -5.85
N ARG A 40 -6.44 2.34 -5.51
CA ARG A 40 -7.90 2.23 -5.41
C ARG A 40 -8.26 1.74 -4.03
N THR A 41 -9.43 2.11 -3.55
CA THR A 41 -9.98 1.59 -2.29
C THR A 41 -11.09 0.59 -2.62
N ASP A 42 -11.00 -0.62 -2.07
CA ASP A 42 -12.10 -1.58 -2.02
C ASP A 42 -12.29 -2.04 -0.57
N ARG A 43 -13.53 -1.93 -0.08
CA ARG A 43 -13.92 -2.26 1.31
C ARG A 43 -12.98 -1.59 2.32
N ASN A 44 -12.07 -2.37 2.92
CA ASN A 44 -11.15 -1.93 3.98
C ASN A 44 -9.67 -1.97 3.53
N ALA A 45 -9.40 -2.04 2.23
CA ALA A 45 -8.05 -2.14 1.70
C ALA A 45 -7.82 -1.16 0.56
N MET A 46 -6.62 -0.58 0.53
CA MET A 46 -6.09 0.09 -0.65
C MET A 46 -5.29 -0.93 -1.47
N TYR A 47 -5.46 -0.90 -2.79
CA TYR A 47 -4.75 -1.80 -3.69
C TYR A 47 -4.41 -1.11 -5.01
N VAL A 48 -3.39 -1.66 -5.68
CA VAL A 48 -3.06 -1.34 -7.06
C VAL A 48 -2.81 -2.64 -7.82
N GLU A 49 -3.21 -2.69 -9.09
CA GLU A 49 -2.99 -3.83 -9.97
C GLU A 49 -1.94 -3.46 -11.03
N TYR A 50 -1.00 -4.37 -11.27
CA TYR A 50 -0.06 -4.27 -12.38
C TYR A 50 -0.15 -5.53 -13.24
N ARG A 51 -0.25 -5.33 -14.55
CA ARG A 51 -0.27 -6.40 -15.56
C ARG A 51 0.83 -6.08 -16.57
N ALA A 52 1.82 -6.97 -16.64
CA ALA A 52 2.85 -6.98 -17.68
C ALA A 52 2.51 -8.02 -18.75
#